data_AF-A0A2N5JS30-F1
#
_entry.id   AF-A0A2N5JS30-F1
#
_cell.length_a   1.000
_cell.length_b   1.000
_cell.length_c   1.000
_cell.angle_alpha   90.00
_cell.angle_beta   90.00
_cell.angle_gamma   90.00
#
_symmetry.space_group_name_H-M   'P 1'
#
loop_
_entity.id
_entity.type
_entity.pdbx_description
1 polymer ?
#
loop_
_entity_poly.entity_id
_entity_poly.type
_entity_poly.pdbx_seq_one_letter_code
_entity_poly.pdbx_strand_id
1 'polypeptide(L)'
;MVGIIVIGVLDLIVFLVNVLWSRPIGSIGIILIETFGLFLNILIAFEILENVTASLSQTAILELVIATALTAVARKIIIFDTKGNSNNIAALGFAVIALALSYWVIRQLNRTEH
;
A
#
# COMPACT_ATOMS: atom_id res chain seq x y z
N MET A 1 -3.95 -7.55 14.93
CA MET A 1 -4.11 -6.60 13.80
C MET A 1 -4.65 -5.25 14.25
N VAL A 2 -5.83 -5.18 14.90
CA VAL A 2 -6.38 -3.90 15.39
C VAL A 2 -5.40 -3.09 16.25
N GLY A 3 -4.68 -3.72 17.17
CA GLY A 3 -3.66 -3.03 17.98
C GLY A 3 -2.52 -2.40 17.16
N ILE A 4 -2.09 -3.03 16.07
CA ILE A 4 -1.04 -2.52 15.18
C ILE A 4 -1.54 -1.27 14.44
N ILE A 5 -2.80 -1.31 13.99
CA ILE A 5 -3.46 -0.17 13.34
C ILE A 5 -3.54 1.02 14.30
N VAL A 6 -3.97 0.79 15.55
CA VAL A 6 -4.05 1.84 16.57
C VAL A 6 -2.69 2.46 16.84
N ILE A 7 -1.64 1.65 16.99
CA ILE A 7 -0.27 2.15 17.17
C ILE A 7 0.17 2.97 15.95
N GLY A 8 -0.10 2.50 14.73
CA GLY A 8 0.24 3.25 13.51
C GLY A 8 -0.48 4.59 13.40
N VAL A 9 -1.75 4.67 13.82
CA VAL A 9 -2.50 5.93 13.88
C VAL A 9 -1.91 6.89 14.92
N LEU A 10 -1.53 6.39 16.10
CA LEU A 10 -0.87 7.20 17.12
C LEU A 10 0.47 7.74 16.62
N ASP A 11 1.25 6.93 15.92
CA ASP A 11 2.53 7.33 15.35
C ASP A 11 2.35 8.44 14.29
N LEU A 12 1.32 8.32 13.44
CA LEU A 12 0.95 9.38 12.49
C LEU A 12 0.56 10.69 13.20
N ILE A 13 -0.22 10.61 14.29
CA ILE A 13 -0.61 11.80 15.07
C ILE A 13 0.63 12.47 15.68
N VAL A 14 1.52 11.68 16.30
CA VAL A 14 2.78 12.18 16.87
C VAL A 14 3.65 12.82 15.78
N PHE A 15 3.74 12.20 14.61
CA PHE A 15 4.47 12.75 13.47
C PHE A 15 3.89 14.11 13.03
N LEU A 16 2.57 14.22 12.86
CA LEU A 16 1.90 15.47 12.48
C LEU A 16 2.16 16.59 13.49
N VAL A 17 2.06 16.29 14.79
CA VAL A 17 2.34 17.25 15.86
C VAL A 17 3.79 17.74 15.78
N ASN A 18 4.75 16.82 15.64
CA ASN A 18 6.17 17.18 15.51
C ASN A 18 6.45 18.07 14.30
N VAL A 19 5.83 17.76 13.15
CA VAL A 19 5.93 18.55 11.92
C VAL A 19 5.39 19.97 12.14
N LEU A 20 4.25 20.11 12.82
CA LEU A 20 3.59 21.40 13.05
C LEU A 20 4.43 22.35 13.93
N TRP A 21 5.14 21.80 14.92
CA TRP A 21 5.91 22.60 15.88
C TRP A 21 7.38 22.83 15.50
N SER A 22 7.99 21.96 14.69
CA SER A 22 9.46 21.88 14.64
C SER A 22 10.11 22.22 13.29
N ARG A 23 9.35 22.30 12.18
CA ARG A 23 9.97 22.38 10.84
C ARG A 23 9.88 23.77 10.18
N PRO A 24 10.98 24.26 9.56
CA PRO A 24 11.02 25.54 8.88
C PRO A 24 10.22 25.53 7.57
N ILE A 25 9.72 26.71 7.20
CA ILE A 25 8.92 26.99 6.01
C ILE A 25 9.80 26.76 4.76
N GLY A 26 9.59 25.67 4.03
CA GLY A 26 10.38 25.33 2.83
C GLY A 26 10.41 23.85 2.44
N SER A 27 10.08 22.93 3.36
CA SER A 27 10.11 21.47 3.11
C SER A 27 8.73 20.82 2.92
N ILE A 28 7.71 21.59 2.51
CA ILE A 28 6.31 21.11 2.42
C ILE A 28 6.18 19.85 1.56
N GLY A 29 6.88 19.78 0.42
CA GLY A 29 6.83 18.60 -0.47
C GLY A 29 7.34 17.31 0.21
N ILE A 30 8.46 17.39 0.94
CA ILE A 30 9.03 16.25 1.67
C ILE A 30 8.09 15.82 2.80
N ILE A 31 7.57 16.79 3.55
CA ILE A 31 6.60 16.55 4.63
C ILE A 31 5.36 15.86 4.08
N LEU A 32 4.86 16.30 2.93
CA LEU A 32 3.66 15.75 2.32
C LEU A 32 3.88 14.29 1.89
N ILE A 33 5.04 14.00 1.28
CA ILE A 33 5.43 12.63 0.89
C ILE A 33 5.59 11.72 2.12
N GLU A 34 6.28 12.18 3.17
CA GLU A 34 6.44 11.43 4.43
C GLU A 34 5.10 11.17 5.12
N THR A 35 4.24 12.19 5.21
CA THR A 35 2.92 12.09 5.83
C THR A 35 2.01 11.14 5.07
N PHE A 36 1.97 11.27 3.74
CA PHE A 36 1.22 10.34 2.91
C PHE A 36 1.76 8.94 3.14
N GLY A 37 3.07 8.70 3.07
CA GLY A 37 3.69 7.39 3.33
C GLY A 37 3.22 6.71 4.62
N LEU A 38 3.20 7.45 5.74
CA LEU A 38 2.71 6.95 7.03
C LEU A 38 1.20 6.62 6.99
N PHE A 39 0.40 7.53 6.43
CA PHE A 39 -1.03 7.28 6.20
C PHE A 39 -1.23 6.07 5.28
N LEU A 40 -0.32 5.86 4.33
CA LEU A 40 -0.39 4.77 3.39
C LEU A 40 -0.18 3.42 4.08
N ASN A 41 0.81 3.34 4.97
CA ASN A 41 1.04 2.13 5.77
C ASN A 41 -0.19 1.75 6.62
N ILE A 42 -0.92 2.73 7.16
CA ILE A 42 -2.13 2.47 7.94
C ILE A 42 -3.25 1.89 7.06
N LEU A 43 -3.50 2.45 5.87
CA LEU A 43 -4.54 1.90 4.99
C LEU A 43 -4.21 0.47 4.55
N ILE A 44 -2.94 0.12 4.32
CA ILE A 44 -2.55 -1.26 4.00
C ILE A 44 -2.93 -2.21 5.16
N ALA A 45 -2.73 -1.77 6.40
CA ALA A 45 -3.10 -2.58 7.57
C ALA A 45 -4.62 -2.78 7.66
N PHE A 46 -5.42 -1.76 7.33
CA PHE A 46 -6.88 -1.91 7.20
C PHE A 46 -7.28 -2.82 6.04
N GLU A 47 -6.65 -2.66 4.88
CA GLU A 47 -6.93 -3.44 3.67
C GLU A 47 -6.64 -4.93 3.88
N ILE A 48 -5.54 -5.27 4.55
CA ILE A 48 -5.23 -6.65 4.95
C ILE A 48 -6.24 -7.16 5.97
N LEU A 49 -6.66 -6.35 6.95
CA LEU A 49 -7.66 -6.76 7.94
C LEU A 49 -9.00 -7.10 7.29
N GLU A 50 -9.47 -6.26 6.37
CA GLU A 50 -10.68 -6.48 5.60
C GLU A 50 -10.57 -7.74 4.75
N ASN A 51 -9.45 -7.91 4.04
CA ASN A 51 -9.21 -9.08 3.20
C ASN A 51 -9.14 -10.40 3.99
N VAL A 52 -8.45 -10.40 5.14
CA VAL A 52 -8.42 -11.56 6.04
C VAL A 52 -9.83 -11.86 6.55
N THR A 53 -10.55 -10.85 7.02
CA THR A 53 -11.91 -11.02 7.56
C THR A 53 -12.88 -11.53 6.49
N ALA A 54 -12.79 -10.99 5.26
CA ALA A 54 -13.59 -11.43 4.12
C ALA A 54 -13.35 -12.92 3.81
N SER A 55 -12.08 -13.35 3.78
CA SER A 55 -11.71 -14.75 3.54
C SER A 55 -12.21 -15.73 4.61
N LEU A 56 -12.42 -15.28 5.85
CA LEU A 56 -12.98 -16.09 6.93
C LEU A 56 -14.51 -16.16 6.89
N SER A 57 -15.17 -15.22 6.20
CA SER A 57 -16.63 -15.07 6.21
C SER A 57 -17.35 -15.75 5.04
N GLN A 58 -16.72 -15.87 3.86
CA GLN A 58 -17.28 -16.54 2.70
C GLN A 58 -16.14 -17.19 1.89
N THR A 59 -16.42 -18.35 1.29
CA THR A 59 -15.50 -19.09 0.44
C THR A 59 -14.97 -18.17 -0.68
N ALA A 60 -13.73 -17.74 -0.53
CA ALA A 60 -12.80 -17.38 -1.58
C ALA A 60 -13.21 -16.24 -2.54
N ILE A 61 -13.03 -14.98 -2.12
CA ILE A 61 -12.77 -13.87 -3.07
C ILE A 61 -11.24 -13.71 -3.21
N LEU A 62 -10.54 -14.69 -3.78
CA LEU A 62 -9.10 -14.55 -4.06
C LEU A 62 -8.83 -13.31 -4.92
N GLU A 63 -9.78 -12.92 -5.76
CA GLU A 63 -9.71 -11.72 -6.60
C GLU A 63 -9.56 -10.43 -5.77
N LEU A 64 -10.18 -10.34 -4.59
CA LEU A 64 -10.06 -9.20 -3.67
C LEU A 64 -8.66 -9.13 -3.08
N VAL A 65 -8.11 -10.27 -2.65
CA VAL A 65 -6.75 -10.39 -2.09
C VAL A 65 -5.71 -9.86 -3.08
N ILE A 66 -5.85 -10.21 -4.36
CA ILE A 66 -4.90 -9.86 -5.42
C ILE A 66 -5.09 -8.42 -5.88
N ALA A 67 -6.32 -7.93 -5.96
CA ALA A 67 -6.60 -6.51 -6.20
C ALA A 67 -5.97 -5.63 -5.10
N THR A 68 -6.00 -6.10 -3.85
CA THR A 68 -5.35 -5.43 -2.72
C THR A 68 -3.83 -5.46 -2.81
N ALA A 69 -3.23 -6.59 -3.16
CA ALA A 69 -1.80 -6.67 -3.38
C ALA A 69 -1.33 -5.75 -4.53
N LEU A 70 -2.10 -5.68 -5.62
CA LEU A 70 -1.82 -4.79 -6.76
C LEU A 70 -1.89 -3.31 -6.35
N THR A 71 -2.91 -2.93 -5.58
CA THR A 71 -3.08 -1.56 -5.07
C THR A 71 -1.95 -1.18 -4.11
N ALA A 72 -1.54 -2.10 -3.22
CA ALA A 72 -0.42 -1.89 -2.30
C ALA A 72 0.92 -1.66 -3.03
N VAL A 73 1.18 -2.39 -4.12
CA VAL A 73 2.42 -2.20 -4.91
C VAL A 73 2.37 -0.95 -5.77
N ALA A 74 1.24 -0.66 -6.42
CA ALA A 74 1.05 0.59 -7.18
C ALA A 74 1.34 1.82 -6.31
N ARG A 75 0.92 1.77 -5.06
CA ARG A 75 1.14 2.82 -4.07
C ARG A 75 2.60 3.01 -3.65
N LYS A 76 3.37 1.92 -3.56
CA LYS A 76 4.81 1.97 -3.29
C LYS A 76 5.59 2.62 -4.43
N ILE A 77 5.06 2.56 -5.65
CA ILE A 77 5.62 3.21 -6.85
C ILE A 77 5.33 4.71 -6.86
N ILE A 78 4.14 5.13 -6.41
CA ILE A 78 3.76 6.56 -6.33
C ILE A 78 4.69 7.31 -5.36
N ILE A 79 5.07 6.70 -4.23
CA ILE A 79 5.96 7.32 -3.23
C ILE A 79 7.44 7.20 -3.62
N PHE A 80 7.80 6.41 -4.63
CA PHE A 80 9.19 6.09 -4.93
C PHE A 80 9.95 7.34 -5.43
N ASP A 81 10.96 7.77 -4.66
CA ASP A 81 11.85 8.87 -5.04
C ASP A 81 12.94 8.35 -5.99
N THR A 82 13.01 8.94 -7.19
CA THR A 82 13.92 8.57 -8.28
C THR A 82 15.39 8.91 -8.00
N LYS A 83 15.68 9.52 -6.85
CA LYS A 83 17.05 9.79 -6.38
C LYS A 83 17.81 8.53 -5.94
N GLY A 84 17.14 7.38 -5.77
CA GLY A 84 17.78 6.10 -5.51
C GLY A 84 18.20 5.38 -6.80
N ASN A 85 19.30 4.61 -6.71
CA ASN A 85 19.90 3.78 -7.77
C ASN A 85 18.90 3.31 -8.86
N SER A 86 19.25 3.54 -10.13
CA SER A 86 18.46 3.19 -11.33
C SER A 86 17.93 1.75 -11.35
N ASN A 87 18.63 0.80 -10.70
CA ASN A 87 18.17 -0.58 -10.53
C ASN A 87 16.82 -0.71 -9.82
N ASN A 88 16.48 0.20 -8.90
CA ASN A 88 15.25 0.14 -8.11
C ASN A 88 14.00 0.44 -8.95
N ILE A 89 14.13 1.31 -9.96
CA ILE A 89 13.03 1.64 -10.87
C ILE A 89 12.71 0.45 -11.77
N ALA A 90 13.74 -0.23 -12.29
CA ALA A 90 13.57 -1.44 -13.11
C ALA A 90 12.91 -2.58 -12.32
N ALA A 91 13.32 -2.78 -11.06
CA ALA A 91 12.71 -3.78 -10.17
C ALA A 91 11.23 -3.49 -9.87
N LEU A 92 10.88 -2.22 -9.65
CA LEU A 92 9.48 -1.80 -9.47
C LEU A 92 8.65 -2.01 -10.74
N GLY A 93 9.19 -1.65 -11.91
CA GLY A 93 8.53 -1.92 -13.20
C GLY A 93 8.26 -3.40 -13.42
N PHE A 94 9.24 -4.26 -13.12
CA PHE A 94 9.09 -5.71 -13.19
C PHE A 94 8.02 -6.24 -12.23
N ALA A 95 7.96 -5.72 -11.00
CA ALA A 95 6.94 -6.10 -10.02
C ALA A 95 5.52 -5.76 -10.49
N VAL A 96 5.31 -4.61 -11.14
CA VAL A 96 4.00 -4.26 -11.73
C VAL A 96 3.58 -5.25 -12.80
N ILE A 97 4.50 -5.58 -13.71
CA ILE A 97 4.22 -6.53 -14.80
C ILE A 97 3.87 -7.90 -14.25
N ALA A 98 4.62 -8.40 -13.25
CA ALA A 98 4.35 -9.67 -12.60
C ALA A 98 2.95 -9.71 -11.96
N LEU A 99 2.56 -8.65 -11.24
CA LEU A 99 1.23 -8.57 -10.60
C LEU A 99 0.10 -8.44 -11.62
N ALA A 100 0.30 -7.66 -12.68
CA ALA A 100 -0.68 -7.54 -13.77
C ALA A 100 -0.92 -8.89 -14.46
N LEU A 101 0.14 -9.67 -14.69
CA LEU A 101 0.04 -11.03 -15.22
C LEU A 101 -0.68 -11.97 -14.25
N SER A 102 -0.35 -11.93 -12.95
CA SER A 102 -1.05 -12.72 -11.93
C SER A 102 -2.55 -12.44 -11.90
N TYR A 103 -2.94 -11.16 -11.95
CA TYR A 103 -4.36 -10.77 -12.00
C TYR A 103 -5.04 -11.28 -13.28
N TRP A 104 -4.39 -11.15 -14.44
CA TRP A 104 -4.95 -11.63 -15.71
C TRP A 104 -5.19 -13.14 -15.72
N VAL A 105 -4.22 -13.93 -15.23
CA VAL A 105 -4.34 -15.40 -15.15
C VAL A 105 -5.51 -15.81 -14.26
N ILE A 106 -5.63 -15.19 -13.09
CA ILE A 106 -6.65 -15.55 -12.10
C ILE A 106 -8.04 -15.15 -12.58
N ARG A 107 -8.17 -13.99 -13.23
CA ARG A 107 -9.41 -13.58 -13.89
C ARG A 107 -9.82 -14.53 -15.02
N GLN A 108 -8.85 -15.06 -15.77
CA GLN A 108 -9.12 -16.01 -16.84
C GLN A 108 -9.60 -17.36 -16.30
N LEU A 109 -9.00 -17.85 -15.20
CA LEU A 109 -9.39 -19.10 -14.53
C LEU A 109 -10.78 -19.00 -13.88
N ASN A 110 -11.12 -17.87 -13.27
CA ASN A 110 -12.48 -17.68 -12.72
C ASN A 110 -13.56 -17.58 -13.81
N ARG A 111 -13.20 -17.18 -15.04
CA ARG A 111 -14.13 -17.14 -16.17
C ARG A 111 -14.48 -18.52 -16.75
N THR A 112 -13.66 -19.53 -16.51
CA THR A 112 -13.87 -20.89 -17.05
C THR A 112 -14.74 -21.77 -16.16
N GLU A 113 -15.10 -21.33 -14.96
CA GLU A 113 -15.96 -22.05 -14.00
C GLU A 113 -17.46 -21.73 -14.17
N HIS A 114 -17.86 -21.05 -15.26
CA HIS A 114 -19.25 -20.76 -15.61
C HIS A 114 -19.65 -21.33 -16.98
#